data_AF-A0AAJ4A8D4-F1
#
_entry.id   AF-A0AAJ4A8D4-F1
#
_cell.length_a   1.000
_cell.length_b   1.000
_cell.length_c   1.000
_cell.angle_alpha   90.00
_cell.angle_beta   90.00
_cell.angle_gamma   90.00
#
_symmetry.space_group_name_H-M   'P 1'
#
loop_
_entity.id
_entity.type
_entity.pdbx_description
1 polymer ?
#
loop_
_entity_poly.entity_id
_entity_poly.type
_entity_poly.pdbx_seq_one_letter_code
_entity_poly.pdbx_strand_id
1 'polypeptide(L)' 'MRSVSIFTVSALLVATVAVSGCSSVKPWVKPYERDNLADPVMSLSRHGTADSYMHHVYQARESARGAEGGSGGGCGCN' A
#
# COMPACT_ATOMS: atom_id res chain seq x y z
N MET A 1 -21.60 27.93 -31.30
CA MET A 1 -22.26 26.61 -31.10
C MET A 1 -21.24 25.49 -30.83
N ARG A 2 -20.23 25.31 -31.68
CA ARG A 2 -19.17 24.29 -31.49
C ARG A 2 -18.34 24.48 -30.21
N SER A 3 -17.96 25.72 -29.88
CA SER A 3 -17.20 26.04 -28.66
C SER A 3 -17.97 25.72 -27.38
N VAL A 4 -19.26 26.07 -27.32
CA VAL A 4 -20.16 25.76 -26.18
C VAL A 4 -20.29 24.25 -25.98
N SER A 5 -20.39 23.48 -27.07
CA SER A 5 -20.44 22.01 -27.02
C SER A 5 -19.14 21.36 -26.54
N ILE A 6 -17.98 21.98 -26.73
CA ILE A 6 -16.69 21.47 -26.25
C ILE A 6 -16.56 21.69 -24.74
N PHE A 7 -16.97 22.88 -24.26
CA PHE A 7 -16.95 23.19 -22.82
C PHE A 7 -17.91 22.30 -22.02
N THR A 8 -19.10 21.99 -22.55
CA THR A 8 -20.05 21.09 -21.87
C THR A 8 -19.54 19.65 -21.82
N VAL A 9 -18.92 19.14 -22.89
CA VAL A 9 -18.32 17.79 -22.90
C VAL A 9 -17.15 17.70 -21.91
N SER A 10 -16.29 18.71 -21.86
CA SER A 10 -15.18 18.75 -20.89
C SER A 10 -15.68 18.77 -19.45
N ALA A 11 -16.73 19.54 -19.15
CA ALA A 11 -17.31 19.59 -17.80
C ALA A 11 -17.94 18.25 -17.39
N LEU A 12 -18.61 17.57 -18.32
CA LEU A 12 -19.20 16.25 -18.08
C LEU A 12 -18.11 15.21 -17.77
N LEU A 13 -16.99 15.26 -18.50
CA LEU A 13 -15.89 14.33 -18.33
C LEU A 13 -15.19 14.49 -16.96
N VAL A 14 -14.96 15.74 -16.54
CA VAL A 14 -14.43 16.03 -15.20
C VAL A 14 -15.38 15.55 -14.09
N ALA A 15 -16.69 15.74 -14.25
CA ALA A 15 -17.67 15.29 -13.27
C ALA A 15 -17.69 13.76 -13.11
N THR A 16 -17.53 13.00 -14.19
CA THR A 16 -17.50 11.52 -14.13
C THR A 16 -16.28 10.98 -13.39
N VAL A 17 -15.11 11.62 -13.55
CA VAL A 17 -13.87 11.22 -12.84
C VAL A 17 -13.94 11.58 -11.36
N ALA A 18 -14.59 12.69 -11.00
CA ALA A 18 -14.71 13.10 -9.61
C ALA A 18 -15.57 12.14 -8.75
N VAL A 19 -16.50 11.40 -9.36
CA VAL A 19 -17.43 10.52 -8.63
C VAL A 19 -17.00 9.04 -8.68
N SER A 20 -15.98 8.66 -9.46
CA SER A 20 -15.55 7.26 -9.60
C SER A 20 -14.98 6.63 -8.32
N GLY A 21 -14.67 7.44 -7.30
CA GLY A 21 -14.23 6.97 -5.98
C GLY A 21 -15.34 6.68 -4.98
N CYS A 22 -16.59 7.10 -5.23
CA CYS A 22 -17.71 6.95 -4.29
C CYS A 22 -18.45 5.61 -4.48
N SER A 23 -17.71 4.52 -4.67
CA SER A 23 -18.29 3.18 -4.61
C SER A 23 -17.84 2.50 -3.32
N SER A 24 -18.80 1.94 -2.58
CA SER A 24 -18.49 1.04 -1.48
C SER A 24 -17.78 -0.17 -2.08
N VAL A 25 -16.46 -0.28 -1.89
CA VAL A 25 -15.66 -1.42 -2.32
C VAL A 25 -16.14 -2.64 -1.54
N LYS A 26 -17.14 -3.33 -2.11
CA LYS A 26 -17.65 -4.61 -1.65
C LYS A 26 -17.23 -5.66 -2.67
N PRO A 27 -16.56 -6.74 -2.24
CA PRO A 27 -16.45 -7.19 -0.85
C PRO A 27 -15.18 -6.65 -0.17
N TRP A 28 -15.31 -6.13 1.05
CA TRP A 28 -14.14 -5.99 1.93
C TRP A 28 -13.57 -7.39 2.18
N VAL A 29 -12.25 -7.53 2.08
CA VAL A 29 -11.58 -8.75 2.55
C VAL A 29 -11.75 -8.79 4.06
N LYS A 30 -12.31 -9.89 4.58
CA LYS A 30 -12.52 -10.01 6.02
C LYS A 30 -11.15 -10.00 6.72
N PRO A 31 -11.02 -9.46 7.95
CA PRO A 31 -9.71 -9.32 8.60
C PRO A 31 -8.87 -10.60 8.64
N TYR A 32 -9.51 -11.77 8.77
CA TYR A 32 -8.88 -13.08 8.80
C TYR A 32 -8.59 -13.69 7.41
N GLU A 33 -9.15 -13.14 6.33
CA GLU A 33 -8.83 -13.54 4.95
C GLU A 33 -7.64 -12.75 4.39
N ARG A 34 -7.21 -11.68 5.07
CA ARG A 34 -6.06 -10.85 4.69
C ARG A 34 -4.75 -11.63 4.69
N ASP A 35 -4.67 -12.70 5.47
CA ASP A 35 -3.49 -13.56 5.53
C ASP A 35 -3.22 -14.26 4.18
N ASN A 36 -4.28 -14.57 3.41
CA ASN A 36 -4.14 -15.16 2.08
C ASN A 36 -3.53 -14.22 1.03
N LEU A 37 -3.42 -12.92 1.34
CA LEU A 37 -2.81 -11.93 0.46
C LEU A 37 -1.28 -11.91 0.61
N ALA A 38 -0.75 -12.42 1.73
CA ALA A 38 0.67 -12.47 1.99
C ALA A 38 1.25 -13.84 1.60
N ASP A 39 2.00 -13.88 0.51
CA ASP A 39 2.77 -15.08 0.15
C ASP A 39 3.98 -15.21 1.10
N PRO A 40 4.37 -16.43 1.53
CA PRO A 40 5.61 -16.68 2.28
C PRO A 40 6.90 -16.08 1.67
N VAL A 41 6.91 -15.75 0.37
CA VAL A 41 8.01 -15.02 -0.28
C VAL A 41 8.07 -13.53 0.12
N MET A 42 6.95 -12.94 0.55
CA MET A 42 6.84 -11.53 0.95
C MET A 42 7.32 -11.28 2.38
N SER A 43 7.68 -12.33 3.13
CA SER A 43 8.29 -12.17 4.44
C SER A 43 9.64 -11.46 4.30
N LEU A 44 9.76 -10.29 4.95
CA LEU A 44 11.03 -9.55 5.00
C LEU A 44 12.15 -10.37 5.66
N SER A 45 11.79 -11.30 6.53
CA SER A 45 12.73 -12.00 7.38
C SER A 45 12.41 -13.49 7.41
N ARG A 46 13.17 -14.29 6.66
CA ARG A 46 13.10 -15.76 6.69
C ARG A 46 13.93 -16.38 7.81
N HIS A 47 14.95 -15.67 8.28
CA HIS A 47 15.91 -16.15 9.28
C HIS A 47 16.16 -15.06 10.33
N GLY A 48 15.34 -15.03 11.39
CA GLY A 48 15.38 -13.94 12.37
C GLY A 48 16.72 -13.71 13.07
N THR A 49 17.56 -14.75 13.20
CA THR A 49 18.91 -14.62 13.79
C THR A 49 19.91 -13.96 12.85
N ALA A 50 19.84 -14.22 11.55
CA ALA A 50 20.70 -13.57 10.56
C ALA A 50 20.26 -12.12 10.31
N ASP A 51 18.95 -11.88 10.35
CA ASP A 51 18.36 -10.58 10.14
C ASP A 51 18.72 -9.59 11.26
N SER A 52 18.68 -10.03 12.53
CA SER A 52 19.10 -9.20 13.67
C SER A 52 20.57 -8.78 13.60
N TYR A 53 21.45 -9.66 13.08
CA TYR A 53 22.84 -9.34 12.83
C TYR A 53 22.99 -8.30 11.71
N MET A 54 22.36 -8.54 10.56
CA MET A 54 22.42 -7.62 9.40
C MET A 54 21.82 -6.25 9.73
N HIS A 55 20.75 -6.24 10.50
CA HIS A 55 20.12 -5.05 11.04
C HIS A 55 21.09 -4.20 11.87
N HIS A 56 21.85 -4.84 12.77
CA HIS A 56 22.87 -4.15 13.56
C HIS A 56 23.99 -3.55 12.68
N VAL A 57 24.30 -4.19 11.54
CA VAL A 57 25.24 -3.68 10.54
C VAL A 57 24.67 -2.45 9.83
N TYR A 58 23.41 -2.48 9.39
CA TYR A 58 22.76 -1.32 8.73
C TYR A 58 22.66 -0.13 9.67
N GLN A 59 22.22 -0.33 10.92
CA GLN A 59 22.19 0.71 11.94
C GLN A 59 23.54 1.41 12.12
N ALA A 60 24.64 0.65 12.10
CA ALA A 60 25.99 1.19 12.26
C ALA A 60 26.48 1.92 11.01
N ARG A 61 26.17 1.41 9.82
CA ARG A 61 26.64 1.97 8.55
C ARG A 61 25.85 3.19 8.10
N GLU A 62 24.56 3.19 8.38
CA GLU A 62 23.62 4.19 7.86
C GLU A 62 23.25 5.23 8.93
N SER A 63 23.78 5.10 10.15
CA SER A 63 23.42 5.94 11.30
C SER A 63 21.89 5.98 11.56
N ALA A 64 21.21 4.89 11.20
CA ALA A 64 19.76 4.81 11.11
C ALA A 64 19.15 3.99 12.26
N ARG A 65 19.66 4.15 13.48
CA ARG A 65 19.14 3.45 14.66
C ARG A 65 17.66 3.76 14.87
N GLY A 66 16.83 2.72 14.88
CA GLY A 66 15.38 2.79 15.01
C GLY A 66 14.62 3.02 13.70
N ALA A 67 15.29 3.05 12.53
CA ALA A 67 14.68 3.35 11.23
C ALA A 67 14.20 2.10 10.46
N GLU A 68 14.06 1.00 11.17
CA GLU A 68 13.95 -0.38 10.69
C GLU A 68 12.56 -0.75 10.15
N GLY A 69 11.64 0.22 10.14
CA GLY A 69 10.25 0.08 9.71
C GLY A 69 9.26 -0.11 10.87
N GLY A 70 7.99 0.26 10.59
CA GLY A 70 6.84 -0.09 11.43
C GLY A 70 6.50 -1.58 11.32
N SER A 71 5.80 -2.11 12.31
CA SER A 71 5.49 -3.53 12.52
C SER A 71 5.39 -4.38 11.23
N GLY A 72 6.48 -5.07 10.87
CA GLY A 72 6.50 -6.27 10.02
C GLY A 72 6.00 -6.13 8.56
N GLY A 73 6.74 -6.73 7.63
CA GLY A 73 6.19 -7.08 6.32
C GLY A 73 5.30 -8.32 6.42
N GLY A 74 4.09 -8.25 5.84
CA GLY A 74 3.09 -9.33 5.83
C GLY A 74 1.71 -8.84 6.28
N CYS A 75 0.66 -9.25 5.53
CA CYS A 75 -0.81 -9.08 5.66
C CYS A 75 -1.46 -7.87 6.39
N GLY A 76 -0.69 -6.90 6.91
CA GLY A 76 -1.19 -5.71 7.60
C GLY A 76 -2.01 -6.01 8.85
N CYS A 77 -1.79 -7.15 9.49
CA CYS A 77 -2.43 -7.52 10.76
C CYS A 77 -1.71 -6.87 11.94
N ASN A 78 -1.75 -5.54 12.00
CA ASN A 78 -1.75 -4.83 13.27
C ASN A 78 -3.20 -4.51 13.62
#